data_AF-A0A4R9BII6-F1
#
_entry.id   AF-A0A4R9BII6-F1
#
_cell.length_a   1.000
_cell.length_b   1.000
_cell.length_c   1.000
_cell.angle_alpha   90.00
_cell.angle_beta   90.00
_cell.angle_gamma   90.00
#
_symmetry.space_group_name_H-M   'P 1'
#
loop_
_entity.id
_entity.type
_entity.pdbx_description
1 polymer ?
#
loop_
_entity_poly.entity_id
_entity_poly.type
_entity_poly.pdbx_seq_one_letter_code
_entity_poly.pdbx_strand_id
1 'polypeptide(L)'
;MNSDPAAAPQVVATLYEPRRPVDLAATMAPHRRGSGDPTARTDADGLWRTQRTPLGPATLRLRQGSDGVIDARAWGQGAEWCISQVPALLGADDDWTGLDLGAHAALAEVRRRNPGVWLGSSGLVFEALIPAIIEQKVTTLEAHRAWYRLIRQHGEAAPGPAPAGMMVSPGPERWRLVPSWDWHRAGVDPRRSRTAVTVAAVATSLDRPVDAGTAARRLQSLPGVGRWTAAEVTQRSHGDPDSVSVGDYHLAAQVGWALTGAPVDDDGMLELLEPFAGHRQRVVRLILGSGYRAPRRGPRMTIQDHRLH
;
A
#
# COMPACT_ATOMS: atom_id res chain seq x y z
N MET A 1 35.02 32.29 1.89
CA MET A 1 34.29 31.05 2.21
C MET A 1 33.33 30.83 1.05
N ASN A 2 33.72 30.00 0.08
CA ASN A 2 32.91 29.73 -1.11
C ASN A 2 31.68 28.94 -0.67
N SER A 3 30.52 29.58 -0.75
CA SER A 3 29.23 28.90 -0.81
C SER A 3 29.14 28.18 -2.15
N ASP A 4 29.24 26.85 -2.12
CA ASP A 4 28.93 25.99 -3.25
C ASP A 4 27.50 26.30 -3.72
N PRO A 5 27.25 26.54 -5.03
CA PRO A 5 25.90 26.63 -5.53
C PRO A 5 25.23 25.28 -5.27
N ALA A 6 24.15 25.27 -4.48
CA ALA A 6 23.36 24.07 -4.24
C ALA A 6 23.04 23.43 -5.60
N ALA A 7 23.66 22.29 -5.88
CA ALA A 7 23.47 21.57 -7.13
C ALA A 7 21.96 21.39 -7.34
N ALA A 8 21.46 21.78 -8.53
CA ALA A 8 20.07 21.57 -8.87
C ALA A 8 19.73 20.10 -8.60
N PRO A 9 18.61 19.79 -7.93
CA PRO A 9 18.30 18.42 -7.54
C PRO A 9 18.29 17.55 -8.79
N GLN A 10 19.19 16.56 -8.83
CA GLN A 10 19.33 15.65 -9.95
C GLN A 10 17.99 14.95 -10.17
N VAL A 11 17.37 15.22 -11.32
CA VAL A 11 16.12 14.61 -11.74
C VAL A 11 16.45 13.42 -12.64
N VAL A 12 15.82 12.28 -12.35
CA VAL A 12 15.83 11.12 -13.24
C VAL A 12 14.46 11.01 -13.85
N ALA A 13 14.37 10.83 -15.16
CA ALA A 13 13.10 10.82 -15.88
C ALA A 13 13.05 9.69 -16.91
N THR A 14 11.85 9.18 -17.15
CA THR A 14 11.57 8.25 -18.24
C THR A 14 10.16 8.49 -18.79
N LEU A 15 9.97 8.18 -20.07
CA LEU A 15 8.64 7.96 -20.64
C LEU A 15 8.43 6.44 -20.66
N TYR A 16 7.54 5.97 -19.79
CA TYR A 16 7.17 4.56 -19.75
C TYR A 16 5.95 4.35 -20.65
N GLU A 17 6.08 3.46 -21.63
CA GLU A 17 5.00 3.03 -22.52
C GLU A 17 4.51 1.65 -22.05
N PRO A 18 3.40 1.57 -21.29
CA PRO A 18 2.89 0.29 -20.81
C PRO A 18 2.49 -0.61 -21.98
N ARG A 19 2.87 -1.89 -21.94
CA ARG A 19 2.47 -2.89 -22.95
C ARG A 19 0.96 -3.16 -22.98
N ARG A 20 0.26 -2.77 -21.93
CA ARG A 20 -1.19 -2.96 -21.70
C ARG A 20 -1.75 -1.65 -21.13
N PRO A 21 -3.02 -1.30 -21.37
CA PRO A 21 -3.62 -0.11 -20.76
C PRO A 21 -3.42 -0.11 -19.24
N VAL A 22 -3.15 1.05 -18.66
CA VAL A 22 -3.02 1.24 -17.21
C VAL A 22 -4.03 2.29 -16.77
N ASP A 23 -4.74 2.06 -15.68
CA ASP A 23 -5.43 3.08 -14.92
C ASP A 23 -4.50 3.48 -13.77
N LEU A 24 -3.80 4.59 -13.94
CA LEU A 24 -2.78 5.03 -13.00
C LEU A 24 -3.38 5.27 -11.60
N ALA A 25 -4.55 5.89 -11.52
CA ALA A 25 -5.18 6.24 -10.25
C ALA A 25 -5.63 4.99 -9.50
N ALA A 26 -6.31 4.06 -10.19
CA ALA A 26 -6.81 2.84 -9.57
C ALA A 26 -5.70 1.86 -9.19
N THR A 27 -4.66 1.75 -10.02
CA THR A 27 -3.48 0.90 -9.75
C THR A 27 -2.69 1.41 -8.56
N MET A 28 -2.52 2.73 -8.43
CA MET A 28 -1.78 3.33 -7.31
C MET A 28 -2.60 3.51 -6.04
N ALA A 29 -3.93 3.39 -6.10
CA ALA A 29 -4.83 3.62 -4.96
C ALA A 29 -4.46 2.85 -3.68
N PRO A 30 -4.04 1.56 -3.72
CA PRO A 30 -3.68 0.80 -2.51
C PRO A 30 -2.51 1.41 -1.71
N HIS A 31 -1.70 2.25 -2.34
CA HIS A 31 -0.53 2.83 -1.71
C HIS A 31 -0.80 4.16 -0.99
N ARG A 32 -1.99 4.73 -1.13
CA ARG A 32 -2.37 6.03 -0.56
C ARG A 32 -3.30 5.86 0.64
N ARG A 33 -2.99 6.55 1.74
CA ARG A 33 -3.80 6.57 2.98
C ARG A 33 -4.73 7.77 3.01
N GLY A 34 -5.67 7.84 2.07
CA GLY A 34 -6.63 8.95 1.97
C GLY A 34 -6.05 10.25 1.40
N SER A 35 -6.88 11.30 1.34
CA SER A 35 -6.53 12.57 0.68
C SER A 35 -5.54 13.44 1.46
N GLY A 36 -5.39 13.22 2.77
CA GLY A 36 -4.46 13.96 3.63
C GLY A 36 -3.08 13.32 3.79
N ASP A 37 -2.78 12.27 3.03
CA ASP A 37 -1.55 11.50 3.14
C ASP A 37 -0.31 12.36 2.79
N PRO A 38 0.60 12.62 3.74
CA PRO A 38 1.81 13.40 3.47
C PRO A 38 2.81 12.64 2.57
N THR A 39 2.61 11.34 2.36
CA THR A 39 3.50 10.52 1.52
C THR A 39 2.98 10.31 0.10
N ALA A 40 1.73 10.68 -0.19
CA ALA A 40 1.12 10.51 -1.50
C ALA A 40 0.04 11.56 -1.77
N ARG A 41 0.14 12.25 -2.91
CA ARG A 41 -0.77 13.32 -3.30
C ARG A 41 -1.09 13.25 -4.79
N THR A 42 -2.22 13.79 -5.20
CA THR A 42 -2.52 14.04 -6.62
C THR A 42 -2.83 15.52 -6.78
N ASP A 43 -2.27 16.14 -7.81
CA ASP A 43 -2.57 17.51 -8.23
C ASP A 43 -2.56 17.62 -9.76
N ALA A 44 -2.50 18.84 -10.30
CA ALA A 44 -2.51 19.09 -11.74
C ALA A 44 -1.26 18.55 -12.46
N ASP A 45 -0.13 18.40 -11.76
CA ASP A 45 1.12 17.89 -12.35
C ASP A 45 1.17 16.37 -12.37
N GLY A 46 0.35 15.69 -11.55
CA GLY A 46 0.17 14.25 -11.58
C GLY A 46 0.01 13.62 -10.20
N LEU A 47 0.27 12.32 -10.13
CA LEU A 47 0.33 11.55 -8.91
C LEU A 47 1.75 11.61 -8.34
N TRP A 48 1.87 12.13 -7.13
CA TRP A 48 3.10 12.23 -6.37
C TRP A 48 3.12 11.17 -5.28
N ARG A 49 4.28 10.54 -5.08
CA ARG A 49 4.54 9.61 -3.99
C ARG A 49 5.97 9.80 -3.50
N THR A 50 6.16 9.80 -2.19
CA THR A 50 7.48 9.66 -1.57
C THR A 50 7.75 8.22 -1.20
N GLN A 51 9.00 7.79 -1.32
CA GLN A 51 9.41 6.44 -0.99
C GLN A 51 10.71 6.46 -0.21
N ARG A 52 10.90 5.47 0.67
CA ARG A 52 12.20 5.18 1.25
C ARG A 52 12.77 3.95 0.56
N THR A 53 13.59 4.21 -0.44
CA THR A 53 14.22 3.17 -1.26
C THR A 53 15.45 2.59 -0.54
N PRO A 54 15.97 1.42 -0.98
CA PRO A 54 17.25 0.91 -0.50
C PRO A 54 18.42 1.87 -0.74
N LEU A 55 18.30 2.77 -1.71
CA LEU A 55 19.31 3.78 -2.05
C LEU A 55 19.04 5.13 -1.36
N GLY A 56 18.06 5.23 -0.47
CA GLY A 56 17.71 6.45 0.25
C GLY A 56 16.35 7.06 -0.12
N PRO A 57 16.01 8.23 0.44
CA PRO A 57 14.72 8.87 0.22
C PRO A 57 14.57 9.34 -1.23
N ALA A 58 13.35 9.21 -1.76
CA ALA A 58 13.00 9.68 -3.08
C ALA A 58 11.57 10.22 -3.15
N THR A 59 11.35 11.10 -4.12
CA THR A 59 10.01 11.50 -4.57
C THR A 59 9.85 11.03 -6.01
N LEU A 60 8.69 10.44 -6.32
CA LEU A 60 8.27 10.01 -7.65
C LEU A 60 7.01 10.77 -8.05
N ARG A 61 7.00 11.35 -9.25
CA ARG A 61 5.82 11.89 -9.91
C ARG A 61 5.50 11.05 -11.13
N LEU A 62 4.24 10.64 -11.25
CA LEU A 62 3.70 9.91 -12.39
C LEU A 62 2.59 10.74 -13.02
N ARG A 63 2.69 11.01 -14.32
CA ARG A 63 1.64 11.68 -15.09
C ARG A 63 1.30 10.85 -16.32
N GLN A 64 0.05 10.42 -16.41
CA GLN A 64 -0.46 9.65 -17.54
C GLN A 64 -0.97 10.60 -18.63
N GLY A 65 -0.46 10.43 -19.85
CA GLY A 65 -0.95 11.10 -21.05
C GLY A 65 -2.24 10.47 -21.58
N SER A 66 -2.94 11.16 -22.49
CA SER A 66 -4.14 10.64 -23.14
C SER A 66 -3.88 9.44 -24.05
N ASP A 67 -2.63 9.27 -24.48
CA ASP A 67 -2.10 8.13 -25.23
C ASP A 67 -1.74 6.93 -24.32
N GLY A 68 -1.88 7.07 -23.01
CA GLY A 68 -1.54 6.04 -22.03
C GLY A 68 -0.06 6.02 -21.63
N VAL A 69 0.79 6.84 -22.26
CA VAL A 69 2.21 6.97 -21.91
C VAL A 69 2.34 7.64 -20.54
N ILE A 70 3.29 7.19 -19.73
CA ILE A 70 3.49 7.66 -18.36
C ILE A 70 4.81 8.42 -18.27
N ASP A 71 4.71 9.73 -18.08
CA ASP A 71 5.85 10.61 -17.74
C ASP A 71 6.17 10.42 -16.26
N ALA A 72 7.23 9.65 -16.00
CA ALA A 72 7.73 9.36 -14.67
C ALA A 72 8.99 10.18 -14.39
N ARG A 73 8.99 10.89 -13.26
CA ARG A 73 10.14 11.69 -12.81
C ARG A 73 10.40 11.43 -11.34
N ALA A 74 11.67 11.28 -10.98
CA ALA A 74 12.07 11.06 -9.61
C ALA A 74 13.21 11.99 -9.19
N TRP A 75 13.26 12.28 -7.89
CA TRP A 75 14.26 13.13 -7.25
C TRP A 75 14.74 12.51 -5.94
N GLY A 76 15.95 12.88 -5.52
CA GLY A 76 16.57 12.37 -4.30
C GLY A 76 17.50 11.20 -4.56
N GLN A 77 18.11 10.69 -3.50
CA GLN A 77 19.14 9.65 -3.56
C GLN A 77 18.62 8.34 -4.20
N GLY A 78 17.33 8.04 -4.00
CA GLY A 78 16.66 6.87 -4.57
C GLY A 78 16.06 7.06 -5.96
N ALA A 79 16.32 8.17 -6.67
CA ALA A 79 15.61 8.52 -7.90
C ALA A 79 15.76 7.48 -9.02
N GLU A 80 16.97 7.02 -9.30
CA GLU A 80 17.24 6.00 -10.33
C GLU A 80 16.54 4.67 -10.00
N TRP A 81 16.55 4.29 -8.72
CA TRP A 81 15.84 3.10 -8.26
C TRP A 81 14.34 3.25 -8.51
N CYS A 82 13.72 4.36 -8.09
CA CYS A 82 12.30 4.62 -8.32
C CYS A 82 11.92 4.52 -9.80
N ILE A 83 12.72 5.12 -10.69
CA ILE A 83 12.47 5.06 -12.14
C ILE A 83 12.57 3.64 -12.68
N SER A 84 13.56 2.86 -12.25
CA SER A 84 13.67 1.45 -12.69
C SER A 84 12.52 0.57 -12.21
N GLN A 85 11.87 0.92 -11.10
CA GLN A 85 10.73 0.17 -10.54
C GLN A 85 9.37 0.55 -11.13
N VAL A 86 9.28 1.61 -11.97
CA VAL A 86 7.99 2.07 -12.53
C VAL A 86 7.20 0.96 -13.21
N PRO A 87 7.77 0.08 -14.05
CA PRO A 87 7.00 -1.00 -14.67
C PRO A 87 6.36 -1.94 -13.64
N ALA A 88 7.13 -2.43 -12.67
CA ALA A 88 6.64 -3.34 -11.63
C ALA A 88 5.59 -2.66 -10.72
N LEU A 89 5.84 -1.40 -10.34
CA LEU A 89 4.91 -0.60 -9.53
C LEU A 89 3.55 -0.41 -10.23
N LEU A 90 3.54 -0.40 -11.56
CA LEU A 90 2.35 -0.25 -12.39
C LEU A 90 1.81 -1.59 -12.91
N GLY A 91 2.27 -2.71 -12.34
CA GLY A 91 1.72 -4.04 -12.60
C GLY A 91 2.14 -4.63 -13.95
N ALA A 92 3.31 -4.26 -14.48
CA ALA A 92 3.87 -4.89 -15.69
C ALA A 92 3.94 -6.43 -15.57
N ASP A 93 4.21 -6.92 -14.36
CA ASP A 93 4.37 -8.34 -14.05
C ASP A 93 3.08 -9.02 -13.56
N ASP A 94 1.95 -8.29 -13.50
CA ASP A 94 0.67 -8.86 -13.08
C ASP A 94 0.08 -9.76 -14.18
N ASP A 95 0.20 -11.08 -14.00
CA ASP A 95 -0.27 -12.10 -14.93
C ASP A 95 -1.64 -12.66 -14.54
N TRP A 96 -2.60 -12.48 -15.43
CA TRP A 96 -3.99 -12.93 -15.28
C TRP A 96 -4.26 -14.29 -15.91
N THR A 97 -3.27 -14.89 -16.55
CA THR A 97 -3.34 -16.25 -17.09
C THR A 97 -3.74 -17.22 -15.98
N GLY A 98 -4.68 -18.11 -16.27
CA GLY A 98 -5.18 -19.09 -15.30
C GLY A 98 -6.39 -18.64 -14.48
N LEU A 99 -6.73 -17.34 -14.44
CA LEU A 99 -7.95 -16.89 -13.79
C LEU A 99 -9.18 -17.15 -14.67
N ASP A 100 -9.98 -18.15 -14.30
CA ASP A 100 -11.28 -18.40 -14.92
C ASP A 100 -12.40 -17.65 -14.17
N LEU A 101 -13.11 -16.77 -14.90
CA LEU A 101 -14.28 -16.04 -14.42
C LEU A 101 -15.59 -16.49 -15.12
N GLY A 102 -15.55 -17.57 -15.91
CA GLY A 102 -16.68 -18.01 -16.73
C GLY A 102 -17.95 -18.31 -15.93
N ALA A 103 -17.80 -18.84 -14.72
CA ALA A 103 -18.91 -19.09 -13.80
C ALA A 103 -19.43 -17.81 -13.09
N HIS A 104 -18.74 -16.67 -13.23
CA HIS A 104 -19.02 -15.44 -12.49
C HIS A 104 -19.12 -14.22 -13.43
N ALA A 105 -20.20 -14.17 -14.21
CA ALA A 105 -20.45 -13.12 -15.20
C ALA A 105 -20.32 -11.68 -14.64
N ALA A 106 -20.73 -11.46 -13.38
CA ALA A 106 -20.58 -10.16 -12.73
C ALA A 106 -19.10 -9.75 -12.54
N LEU A 107 -18.24 -10.69 -12.12
CA LEU A 107 -16.80 -10.43 -11.96
C LEU A 107 -16.11 -10.23 -13.31
N ALA A 108 -16.48 -11.04 -14.31
CA ALA A 108 -16.00 -10.88 -15.68
C ALA A 108 -16.35 -9.49 -16.24
N GLU A 109 -17.57 -9.00 -15.98
CA GLU A 109 -18.00 -7.67 -16.39
C GLU A 109 -17.22 -6.55 -15.68
N VAL A 110 -16.96 -6.69 -14.38
CA VAL A 110 -16.11 -5.74 -13.64
C VAL A 110 -14.71 -5.68 -14.26
N ARG A 111 -14.11 -6.83 -14.56
CA ARG A 111 -12.79 -6.88 -15.22
C ARG A 111 -12.83 -6.19 -16.57
N ARG A 112 -13.84 -6.48 -17.39
CA ARG A 112 -14.00 -5.88 -18.72
C ARG A 112 -14.14 -4.35 -18.67
N ARG A 113 -14.82 -3.81 -17.67
CA ARG A 113 -14.96 -2.36 -17.44
C ARG A 113 -13.71 -1.68 -16.87
N ASN A 114 -12.80 -2.46 -16.28
CA ASN A 114 -11.60 -1.98 -15.61
C ASN A 114 -10.33 -2.63 -16.20
N PRO A 115 -10.07 -2.49 -17.53
CA PRO A 115 -8.99 -3.20 -18.19
C PRO A 115 -7.59 -2.73 -17.75
N GLY A 116 -7.48 -1.54 -17.16
CA GLY A 116 -6.21 -0.94 -16.73
C GLY A 116 -5.87 -1.09 -15.25
N VAL A 117 -6.69 -1.79 -14.46
CA VAL A 117 -6.41 -1.99 -13.03
C VAL A 117 -5.53 -3.22 -12.86
N TRP A 118 -4.33 -3.01 -12.32
CA TRP A 118 -3.33 -4.05 -12.10
C TRP A 118 -2.90 -4.14 -10.64
N LEU A 119 -2.36 -5.28 -10.25
CA LEU A 119 -1.64 -5.44 -8.98
C LEU A 119 -0.20 -4.96 -9.16
N GLY A 120 0.10 -3.80 -8.57
CA GLY A 120 1.45 -3.24 -8.57
C GLY A 120 2.34 -3.84 -7.48
N SER A 121 3.64 -3.89 -7.75
CA SER A 121 4.66 -4.33 -6.81
C SER A 121 5.63 -3.18 -6.53
N SER A 122 5.65 -2.68 -5.29
CA SER A 122 6.57 -1.62 -4.91
C SER A 122 7.98 -2.11 -4.57
N GLY A 123 8.17 -3.40 -4.29
CA GLY A 123 9.45 -3.97 -3.83
C GLY A 123 9.89 -3.51 -2.43
N LEU A 124 9.06 -2.78 -1.70
CA LEU A 124 9.40 -2.16 -0.41
C LEU A 124 8.57 -2.76 0.73
N VAL A 125 9.12 -3.78 1.39
CA VAL A 125 8.43 -4.55 2.43
C VAL A 125 8.31 -3.71 3.70
N PHE A 126 9.42 -3.12 4.16
CA PHE A 126 9.41 -2.33 5.39
C PHE A 126 8.54 -1.07 5.26
N GLU A 127 8.56 -0.42 4.09
CA GLU A 127 7.71 0.74 3.80
C GLU A 127 6.21 0.41 3.91
N ALA A 128 5.80 -0.77 3.42
CA ALA A 128 4.43 -1.24 3.53
C ALA A 128 4.06 -1.74 4.93
N LEU A 129 5.03 -2.24 5.70
CA LEU A 129 4.80 -2.89 6.99
C LEU A 129 4.42 -1.92 8.12
N ILE A 130 5.13 -0.80 8.26
CA ILE A 130 4.84 0.16 9.34
C ILE A 130 3.38 0.67 9.30
N PRO A 131 2.85 1.16 8.17
CA PRO A 131 1.45 1.56 8.10
C PRO A 131 0.49 0.38 8.32
N ALA A 132 0.79 -0.81 7.79
CA ALA A 132 -0.04 -1.99 8.04
C ALA A 132 -0.12 -2.33 9.54
N ILE A 133 0.98 -2.14 10.30
CA ILE A 133 0.96 -2.28 11.77
C ILE A 133 0.08 -1.21 12.41
N ILE A 134 0.20 0.06 11.99
CA ILE A 134 -0.64 1.17 12.49
C ILE A 134 -2.12 0.92 12.20
N GLU A 135 -2.45 0.27 11.09
CA GLU A 135 -3.84 0.00 10.67
C GLU A 135 -4.50 -1.16 11.43
N GLN A 136 -3.75 -1.96 12.21
CA GLN A 136 -4.30 -3.12 12.93
C GLN A 136 -5.42 -2.73 13.91
N LYS A 137 -6.59 -3.38 13.76
CA LYS A 137 -7.73 -3.35 14.69
C LYS A 137 -8.30 -1.96 15.01
N VAL A 138 -8.13 -1.01 14.11
CA VAL A 138 -8.71 0.34 14.23
C VAL A 138 -9.47 0.72 12.97
N THR A 139 -10.26 1.78 13.04
CA THR A 139 -10.87 2.33 11.83
C THR A 139 -9.81 2.92 10.91
N THR A 140 -10.09 2.90 9.60
CA THR A 140 -9.26 3.58 8.58
C THR A 140 -9.00 5.05 8.93
N LEU A 141 -9.97 5.75 9.51
CA LEU A 141 -9.83 7.15 9.88
C LEU A 141 -8.84 7.35 11.04
N GLU A 142 -8.88 6.49 12.06
CA GLU A 142 -7.92 6.52 13.17
C GLU A 142 -6.51 6.21 12.67
N ALA A 143 -6.35 5.17 11.86
CA ALA A 143 -5.08 4.78 11.29
C ALA A 143 -4.47 5.88 10.41
N HIS A 144 -5.26 6.50 9.53
CA HIS A 144 -4.80 7.60 8.69
C HIS A 144 -4.39 8.81 9.53
N ARG A 145 -5.15 9.19 10.56
CA ARG A 145 -4.78 10.29 11.45
C ARG A 145 -3.47 10.01 12.19
N ALA A 146 -3.30 8.78 12.70
CA ALA A 146 -2.06 8.34 13.33
C ALA A 146 -0.88 8.44 12.36
N TRP A 147 -1.04 7.91 11.15
CA TRP A 147 -0.06 7.98 10.07
C TRP A 147 0.33 9.43 9.76
N TYR A 148 -0.63 10.32 9.51
CA TYR A 148 -0.34 11.72 9.17
C TYR A 148 0.44 12.41 10.28
N ARG A 149 0.06 12.20 11.54
CA ARG A 149 0.74 12.79 12.69
C ARG A 149 2.18 12.32 12.78
N LEU A 150 2.39 11.00 12.74
CA LEU A 150 3.73 10.40 12.87
C LEU A 150 4.65 10.82 11.72
N ILE A 151 4.14 10.82 10.48
CA ILE A 151 4.94 11.22 9.32
C ILE A 151 5.29 12.71 9.36
N ARG A 152 4.35 13.60 9.72
CA ARG A 152 4.65 15.04 9.84
C ARG A 152 5.66 15.34 10.94
N GLN A 153 5.67 14.55 12.01
CA GLN A 153 6.54 14.79 13.17
C GLN A 153 7.91 14.13 13.04
N HIS A 154 7.99 12.94 12.44
CA HIS A 154 9.21 12.14 12.41
C HIS A 154 9.76 11.85 11.02
N GLY A 155 9.00 12.15 9.97
CA GLY A 155 9.44 12.01 8.58
C GLY A 155 10.47 13.05 8.18
N GLU A 156 11.02 12.88 6.98
CA GLU A 156 12.01 13.79 6.39
C GLU A 156 11.35 14.57 5.24
N ALA A 157 11.87 15.75 4.92
CA ALA A 157 11.37 16.54 3.80
C ALA A 157 11.48 15.75 2.48
N ALA A 158 10.43 15.79 1.66
CA ALA A 158 10.42 15.12 0.37
C ALA A 158 11.49 15.74 -0.58
N PRO A 159 12.36 14.92 -1.20
CA PRO A 159 13.32 15.42 -2.18
C PRO A 159 12.65 16.04 -3.41
N GLY A 160 13.32 17.02 -4.02
CA GLY A 160 12.90 17.64 -5.28
C GLY A 160 11.78 18.68 -5.11
N PRO A 161 11.14 19.10 -6.21
CA PRO A 161 10.04 20.07 -6.21
C PRO A 161 8.71 19.40 -5.80
N ALA A 162 8.75 18.51 -4.81
CA ALA A 162 7.55 17.85 -4.30
C ALA A 162 6.54 18.90 -3.80
N PRO A 163 5.23 18.68 -3.97
CA PRO A 163 4.22 19.55 -3.40
C PRO A 163 4.45 19.86 -1.92
N ALA A 164 4.24 21.12 -1.53
CA ALA A 164 4.51 21.58 -0.18
C ALA A 164 3.82 20.70 0.88
N GLY A 165 4.59 20.32 1.91
CA GLY A 165 4.13 19.48 3.01
C GLY A 165 4.20 17.97 2.77
N MET A 166 4.69 17.53 1.61
CA MET A 166 5.03 16.12 1.40
C MET A 166 6.28 15.72 2.18
N MET A 167 6.27 14.50 2.70
CA MET A 167 7.30 13.97 3.61
C MET A 167 7.62 12.53 3.24
N VAL A 168 8.88 12.13 3.33
CA VAL A 168 9.29 10.72 3.22
C VAL A 168 9.15 10.06 4.59
N SER A 169 8.61 8.85 4.62
CA SER A 169 8.51 8.03 5.83
C SER A 169 9.86 7.91 6.54
N PRO A 170 9.94 7.95 7.88
CA PRO A 170 11.20 7.79 8.62
C PRO A 170 11.97 6.52 8.22
N GLY A 171 13.29 6.58 8.33
CA GLY A 171 14.14 5.39 8.22
C GLY A 171 13.95 4.42 9.38
N PRO A 172 14.41 3.15 9.24
CA PRO A 172 14.30 2.16 10.32
C PRO A 172 14.92 2.65 11.62
N GLU A 173 16.07 3.33 11.56
CA GLU A 173 16.71 3.91 12.74
C GLU A 173 15.85 4.97 13.42
N ARG A 174 15.24 5.85 12.63
CA ARG A 174 14.39 6.90 13.15
C ARG A 174 13.11 6.34 13.76
N TRP A 175 12.51 5.31 13.15
CA TRP A 175 11.36 4.61 13.72
C TRP A 175 11.66 4.00 15.09
N ARG A 176 12.86 3.43 15.28
CA ARG A 176 13.30 2.89 16.58
C ARG A 176 13.42 3.97 17.67
N LEU A 177 13.68 5.21 17.26
CA LEU A 177 13.88 6.35 18.16
C LEU A 177 12.61 7.17 18.39
N VAL A 178 11.47 6.81 17.79
CA VAL A 178 10.19 7.50 18.06
C VAL A 178 9.79 7.25 19.52
N PRO A 179 9.67 8.30 20.34
CA PRO A 179 9.31 8.14 21.75
C PRO A 179 7.92 7.54 21.93
N SER A 180 7.73 6.77 23.00
CA SER A 180 6.44 6.12 23.32
C SER A 180 5.27 7.12 23.42
N TRP A 181 5.53 8.33 23.94
CA TRP A 181 4.50 9.37 24.04
C TRP A 181 4.06 9.92 22.68
N ASP A 182 4.89 9.86 21.65
CA ASP A 182 4.52 10.32 20.30
C ASP A 182 3.60 9.31 19.62
N TRP A 183 3.86 8.02 19.80
CA TRP A 183 2.94 6.95 19.42
C TRP A 183 1.59 7.09 20.12
N HIS A 184 1.61 7.29 21.43
CA HIS A 184 0.42 7.46 22.25
C HIS A 184 -0.42 8.67 21.80
N ARG A 185 0.22 9.83 21.61
CA ARG A 185 -0.45 11.04 21.09
C ARG A 185 -0.97 10.88 19.66
N ALA A 186 -0.42 9.96 18.89
CA ALA A 186 -0.94 9.58 17.58
C ALA A 186 -2.14 8.62 17.65
N GLY A 187 -2.47 8.09 18.82
CA GLY A 187 -3.52 7.08 19.00
C GLY A 187 -3.07 5.66 18.62
N VAL A 188 -1.76 5.40 18.65
CA VAL A 188 -1.18 4.07 18.44
C VAL A 188 -0.90 3.45 19.81
N ASP A 189 -1.54 2.32 20.10
CA ASP A 189 -1.39 1.65 21.39
C ASP A 189 0.03 1.05 21.60
N PRO A 190 0.38 0.71 22.85
CA PRO A 190 1.69 0.15 23.18
C PRO A 190 2.06 -1.15 22.44
N ARG A 191 1.07 -1.97 22.05
CA ARG A 191 1.34 -3.22 21.33
C ARG A 191 1.76 -2.93 19.90
N ARG A 192 0.99 -2.11 19.16
CA ARG A 192 1.33 -1.73 17.78
C ARG A 192 2.65 -0.94 17.70
N SER A 193 2.86 0.02 18.58
CA SER A 193 4.11 0.79 18.61
C SER A 193 5.33 -0.08 18.92
N ARG A 194 5.22 -1.02 19.87
CA ARG A 194 6.28 -2.01 20.12
C ARG A 194 6.55 -2.88 18.91
N THR A 195 5.53 -3.35 18.22
CA THR A 195 5.69 -4.11 16.95
C THR A 195 6.46 -3.27 15.93
N ALA A 196 6.06 -2.01 15.70
CA ALA A 196 6.71 -1.10 14.74
C ALA A 196 8.20 -0.89 15.06
N VAL A 197 8.55 -0.67 16.32
CA VAL A 197 9.94 -0.52 16.78
C VAL A 197 10.74 -1.82 16.59
N THR A 198 10.15 -2.96 16.93
CA THR A 198 10.81 -4.28 16.78
C THR A 198 11.09 -4.59 15.32
N VAL A 199 10.11 -4.42 14.42
CA VAL A 199 10.31 -4.73 12.99
C VAL A 199 11.29 -3.77 12.32
N ALA A 200 11.38 -2.52 12.81
CA ALA A 200 12.37 -1.56 12.34
C ALA A 200 13.82 -1.99 12.65
N ALA A 201 14.05 -2.80 13.68
CA ALA A 201 15.38 -3.34 13.96
C ALA A 201 15.85 -4.39 12.93
N VAL A 202 14.93 -4.99 12.17
CA VAL A 202 15.22 -6.04 11.18
C VAL A 202 14.86 -5.65 9.75
N ALA A 203 14.62 -4.35 9.50
CA ALA A 203 14.18 -3.83 8.20
C ALA A 203 15.05 -4.29 7.02
N THR A 204 16.38 -4.22 7.16
CA THR A 204 17.32 -4.68 6.11
C THR A 204 17.16 -6.16 5.75
N SER A 205 16.74 -7.00 6.70
CA SER A 205 16.47 -8.42 6.44
C SER A 205 15.12 -8.62 5.73
N LEU A 206 14.13 -7.79 6.08
CA LEU A 206 12.79 -7.82 5.49
C LEU A 206 12.79 -7.38 4.02
N ASP A 207 13.62 -6.39 3.66
CA ASP A 207 13.72 -5.88 2.29
C ASP A 207 14.64 -6.72 1.38
N ARG A 208 15.15 -7.88 1.85
CA ARG A 208 15.89 -8.80 0.97
C ARG A 208 14.93 -9.39 -0.08
N PRO A 209 15.29 -9.35 -1.37
CA PRO A 209 14.43 -9.90 -2.44
C PRO A 209 14.11 -11.38 -2.21
N VAL A 210 12.82 -11.70 -2.14
CA VAL A 210 12.26 -13.05 -2.04
C VAL A 210 10.89 -13.09 -2.72
N ASP A 211 10.33 -14.28 -2.94
CA ASP A 211 8.94 -14.43 -3.37
C ASP A 211 7.95 -14.01 -2.26
N ALA A 212 6.73 -13.67 -2.67
CA ALA A 212 5.67 -13.20 -1.77
C ALA A 212 5.35 -14.20 -0.65
N GLY A 213 5.34 -15.51 -0.94
CA GLY A 213 5.08 -16.56 0.05
C GLY A 213 6.17 -16.63 1.11
N THR A 214 7.44 -16.53 0.71
CA THR A 214 8.57 -16.43 1.64
C THR A 214 8.53 -15.15 2.45
N ALA A 215 8.22 -14.00 1.84
CA ALA A 215 8.05 -12.73 2.55
C ALA A 215 6.95 -12.84 3.62
N ALA A 216 5.78 -13.40 3.27
CA ALA A 216 4.68 -13.60 4.19
C ALA A 216 5.07 -14.47 5.39
N ARG A 217 5.75 -15.61 5.16
CA ARG A 217 6.24 -16.47 6.26
C ARG A 217 7.22 -15.74 7.17
N ARG A 218 8.16 -14.97 6.62
CA ARG A 218 9.11 -14.17 7.40
C ARG A 218 8.39 -13.12 8.24
N LEU A 219 7.45 -12.39 7.63
CA LEU A 219 6.64 -11.38 8.32
C LEU A 219 5.87 -12.00 9.49
N GLN A 220 5.20 -13.14 9.28
CA GLN A 220 4.40 -13.81 10.32
C GLN A 220 5.24 -14.43 11.45
N SER A 221 6.56 -14.57 11.28
CA SER A 221 7.45 -14.97 12.37
C SER A 221 7.72 -13.84 13.36
N LEU A 222 7.40 -12.58 13.00
CA LEU A 222 7.62 -11.41 13.85
C LEU A 222 6.48 -11.27 14.89
N PRO A 223 6.81 -11.05 16.18
CA PRO A 223 5.80 -10.80 17.19
C PRO A 223 4.92 -9.59 16.83
N GLY A 224 3.60 -9.80 16.80
CA GLY A 224 2.63 -8.75 16.47
C GLY A 224 2.31 -8.58 14.99
N VAL A 225 2.88 -9.42 14.11
CA VAL A 225 2.55 -9.47 12.68
C VAL A 225 1.82 -10.78 12.38
N GLY A 226 0.53 -10.70 12.09
CA GLY A 226 -0.31 -11.85 11.76
C GLY A 226 -0.62 -11.97 10.26
N ARG A 227 -1.46 -12.94 9.91
CA ARG A 227 -1.91 -13.22 8.53
C ARG A 227 -2.41 -11.98 7.79
N TRP A 228 -3.26 -11.18 8.43
CA TRP A 228 -3.83 -9.95 7.87
C TRP A 228 -2.72 -8.95 7.49
N THR A 229 -1.81 -8.65 8.42
CA THR A 229 -0.71 -7.70 8.18
C THR A 229 0.26 -8.21 7.11
N ALA A 230 0.57 -9.51 7.12
CA ALA A 230 1.42 -10.09 6.08
C ALA A 230 0.78 -9.96 4.70
N ALA A 231 -0.53 -10.22 4.57
CA ALA A 231 -1.25 -10.07 3.32
C ALA A 231 -1.26 -8.60 2.85
N GLU A 232 -1.63 -7.65 3.70
CA GLU A 232 -1.60 -6.21 3.35
C GLU A 232 -0.22 -5.76 2.86
N VAL A 233 0.85 -6.30 3.43
CA VAL A 233 2.22 -6.01 3.02
C VAL A 233 2.56 -6.65 1.69
N THR A 234 2.34 -7.95 1.49
CA THR A 234 2.71 -8.63 0.24
C THR A 234 1.87 -8.20 -0.95
N GLN A 235 0.60 -7.85 -0.73
CA GLN A 235 -0.25 -7.23 -1.74
C GLN A 235 0.37 -5.95 -2.34
N ARG A 236 1.03 -5.12 -1.52
CA ARG A 236 1.62 -3.84 -1.96
C ARG A 236 3.08 -3.97 -2.38
N SER A 237 3.85 -4.76 -1.65
CA SER A 237 5.30 -4.90 -1.87
C SER A 237 5.65 -5.89 -2.96
N HIS A 238 4.79 -6.88 -3.21
CA HIS A 238 5.05 -7.95 -4.19
C HIS A 238 3.96 -8.04 -5.27
N GLY A 239 2.85 -7.30 -5.16
CA GLY A 239 1.69 -7.48 -6.04
C GLY A 239 1.03 -8.86 -5.89
N ASP A 240 1.10 -9.45 -4.69
CA ASP A 240 0.68 -10.83 -4.44
C ASP A 240 -0.79 -11.07 -4.84
N PRO A 241 -1.06 -11.91 -5.87
CA PRO A 241 -2.41 -12.11 -6.41
C PRO A 241 -3.27 -13.04 -5.55
N ASP A 242 -2.70 -13.67 -4.52
CA ASP A 242 -3.36 -14.72 -3.75
C ASP A 242 -3.41 -14.46 -2.23
N SER A 243 -2.77 -13.39 -1.75
CA SER A 243 -2.78 -13.05 -0.33
C SER A 243 -4.08 -12.38 0.10
N VAL A 244 -4.99 -13.14 0.71
CA VAL A 244 -6.25 -12.61 1.26
C VAL A 244 -6.01 -12.02 2.65
N SER A 245 -6.55 -10.82 2.92
CA SER A 245 -6.47 -10.16 4.23
C SER A 245 -7.45 -10.78 5.24
N VAL A 246 -7.24 -12.06 5.58
CA VAL A 246 -8.10 -12.81 6.50
C VAL A 246 -8.09 -12.19 7.90
N GLY A 247 -9.26 -11.96 8.48
CA GLY A 247 -9.44 -11.21 9.73
C GLY A 247 -9.67 -9.72 9.54
N ASP A 248 -9.78 -9.25 8.29
CA ASP A 248 -10.34 -7.93 8.00
C ASP A 248 -11.81 -7.88 8.41
N TYR A 249 -12.19 -6.82 9.10
CA TYR A 249 -13.51 -6.71 9.74
C TYR A 249 -14.69 -6.70 8.74
N HIS A 250 -14.46 -6.30 7.49
CA HIS A 250 -15.50 -6.17 6.49
C HIS A 250 -15.36 -7.14 5.32
N LEU A 251 -14.15 -7.62 5.05
CA LEU A 251 -13.84 -8.35 3.83
C LEU A 251 -14.67 -9.62 3.67
N ALA A 252 -14.72 -10.50 4.68
CA ALA A 252 -15.44 -11.77 4.60
C ALA A 252 -16.92 -11.57 4.27
N ALA A 253 -17.58 -10.65 4.97
CA ALA A 253 -18.97 -10.31 4.70
C ALA A 253 -19.16 -9.75 3.28
N GLN A 254 -18.25 -8.88 2.81
CA GLN A 254 -18.33 -8.33 1.44
C GLN A 254 -18.17 -9.40 0.36
N VAL A 255 -17.22 -10.33 0.54
CA VAL A 255 -17.02 -11.46 -0.37
C VAL A 255 -18.24 -12.36 -0.39
N GLY A 256 -18.76 -12.74 0.79
CA GLY A 256 -19.99 -13.53 0.90
C GLY A 256 -21.16 -12.86 0.17
N TRP A 257 -21.44 -11.59 0.46
CA TRP A 257 -22.52 -10.87 -0.20
C TRP A 257 -22.35 -10.81 -1.73
N ALA A 258 -21.13 -10.64 -2.23
CA ALA A 258 -20.87 -10.56 -3.65
C ALA A 258 -21.00 -11.91 -4.38
N LEU A 259 -20.63 -13.02 -3.73
CA LEU A 259 -20.58 -14.34 -4.36
C LEU A 259 -21.82 -15.21 -4.08
N THR A 260 -22.46 -15.05 -2.92
CA THR A 260 -23.59 -15.88 -2.48
C THR A 260 -24.84 -15.09 -2.11
N GLY A 261 -24.75 -13.76 -2.00
CA GLY A 261 -25.87 -12.93 -1.57
C GLY A 261 -26.17 -13.01 -0.07
N ALA A 262 -25.22 -13.50 0.75
CA ALA A 262 -25.32 -13.52 2.20
C ALA A 262 -23.93 -13.34 2.84
N PRO A 263 -23.81 -12.78 4.07
CA PRO A 263 -22.50 -12.64 4.70
C PRO A 263 -21.94 -14.01 5.11
N VAL A 264 -20.61 -14.12 5.07
CA VAL A 264 -19.86 -15.27 5.60
C VAL A 264 -18.77 -14.77 6.57
N ASP A 265 -18.20 -15.69 7.34
CA ASP A 265 -17.02 -15.45 8.16
C ASP A 265 -15.72 -15.71 7.38
N ASP A 266 -14.57 -15.63 8.05
CA ASP A 266 -13.25 -15.82 7.44
C ASP A 266 -13.11 -17.20 6.77
N ASP A 267 -13.63 -18.26 7.39
CA ASP A 267 -13.51 -19.62 6.89
C ASP A 267 -14.41 -19.81 5.64
N GLY A 268 -15.67 -19.35 5.72
CA GLY A 268 -16.55 -19.36 4.57
C GLY A 268 -16.06 -18.48 3.41
N MET A 269 -15.40 -17.35 3.70
CA MET A 269 -14.74 -16.55 2.66
C MET A 269 -13.64 -17.35 1.95
N LEU A 270 -12.80 -18.08 2.69
CA LEU A 270 -11.74 -18.89 2.10
C LEU A 270 -12.30 -20.03 1.26
N GLU A 271 -13.36 -20.70 1.71
CA GLU A 271 -14.06 -21.73 0.93
C GLU A 271 -14.60 -21.18 -0.39
N LEU A 272 -15.22 -20.00 -0.36
CA LEU A 272 -15.73 -19.33 -1.57
C LEU A 272 -14.63 -18.90 -2.54
N LEU A 273 -13.44 -18.60 -2.01
CA LEU A 273 -12.31 -18.16 -2.81
C LEU A 273 -11.43 -19.33 -3.31
N GLU A 274 -11.58 -20.53 -2.77
CA GLU A 274 -10.77 -21.70 -3.13
C GLU A 274 -10.74 -22.02 -4.63
N PRO A 275 -11.85 -21.90 -5.40
CA PRO A 275 -11.81 -22.08 -6.86
C PRO A 275 -10.88 -21.12 -7.60
N PHE A 276 -10.47 -20.03 -6.95
CA PHE A 276 -9.58 -19.00 -7.49
C PHE A 276 -8.18 -19.05 -6.86
N ALA A 277 -7.75 -20.19 -6.31
CA ALA A 277 -6.40 -20.36 -5.77
C ALA A 277 -5.32 -19.86 -6.76
N GLY A 278 -4.36 -19.09 -6.25
CA GLY A 278 -3.39 -18.33 -7.06
C GLY A 278 -3.87 -16.93 -7.47
N HIS A 279 -5.15 -16.63 -7.29
CA HIS A 279 -5.81 -15.39 -7.72
C HIS A 279 -6.83 -14.86 -6.71
N ARG A 280 -6.84 -15.36 -5.47
CA ARG A 280 -7.89 -15.04 -4.48
C ARG A 280 -7.95 -13.55 -4.16
N GLN A 281 -6.80 -12.90 -4.00
CA GLN A 281 -6.74 -11.46 -3.78
C GLN A 281 -7.19 -10.67 -5.00
N ARG A 282 -6.90 -11.16 -6.20
CA ARG A 282 -7.38 -10.53 -7.44
C ARG A 282 -8.91 -10.54 -7.52
N VAL A 283 -9.55 -11.64 -7.14
CA VAL A 283 -11.01 -11.72 -7.03
C VAL A 283 -11.55 -10.75 -5.98
N VAL A 284 -10.90 -10.67 -4.81
CA VAL A 284 -11.22 -9.65 -3.79
C VAL A 284 -11.15 -8.24 -4.39
N ARG A 285 -10.10 -7.91 -5.16
CA ARG A 285 -9.95 -6.59 -5.80
C ARG A 285 -11.04 -6.30 -6.83
N LEU A 286 -11.48 -7.30 -7.60
CA LEU A 286 -12.63 -7.18 -8.50
C LEU A 286 -13.93 -6.91 -7.71
N ILE A 287 -14.17 -7.65 -6.63
CA ILE A 287 -15.35 -7.44 -5.78
C ILE A 287 -15.37 -6.02 -5.21
N LEU A 288 -14.26 -5.55 -4.65
CA LEU A 288 -14.15 -4.19 -4.10
C LEU A 288 -14.26 -3.11 -5.18
N GLY A 289 -13.77 -3.38 -6.39
CA GLY A 289 -13.84 -2.47 -7.55
C GLY A 289 -15.21 -2.45 -8.25
N SER A 290 -16.10 -3.40 -7.95
CA SER A 290 -17.41 -3.51 -8.62
C SER A 290 -18.39 -2.37 -8.27
N GLY A 291 -18.12 -1.63 -7.18
CA GLY A 291 -19.05 -0.66 -6.61
C GLY A 291 -20.22 -1.30 -5.84
N TYR A 292 -20.27 -2.63 -5.76
CA TYR A 292 -21.25 -3.36 -4.95
C TYR A 292 -21.13 -2.95 -3.48
N ARG A 293 -22.27 -2.73 -2.82
CA ARG A 293 -22.34 -2.39 -1.40
C ARG A 293 -23.28 -3.36 -0.71
N ALA A 294 -22.76 -4.11 0.25
CA ALA A 294 -23.57 -4.93 1.12
C ALA A 294 -24.67 -4.10 1.82
N PRO A 295 -25.84 -4.69 2.11
CA PRO A 295 -26.91 -4.01 2.86
C PRO A 295 -26.39 -3.47 4.21
N ARG A 296 -26.62 -2.18 4.48
CA ARG A 296 -26.15 -1.53 5.72
C ARG A 296 -26.89 -2.11 6.93
N ARG A 297 -26.18 -2.73 7.87
CA ARG A 297 -26.72 -3.12 9.17
C ARG A 297 -25.77 -2.74 10.29
N GLY A 298 -26.24 -1.96 11.26
CA GLY A 298 -25.54 -1.65 12.51
C GLY A 298 -24.97 -0.23 12.63
N PRO A 299 -24.86 0.30 13.86
CA PRO A 299 -24.19 1.58 14.14
C PRO A 299 -22.67 1.48 13.85
N ARG A 300 -22.04 2.60 13.46
CA ARG A 300 -20.59 2.66 13.21
C ARG A 300 -19.83 2.26 14.48
N MET A 301 -18.74 1.49 14.34
CA MET A 301 -17.83 1.25 15.46
C MET A 301 -17.41 2.60 16.05
N THR A 302 -17.69 2.80 17.34
CA THR A 302 -17.32 4.03 18.05
C THR A 302 -15.80 4.10 18.12
N ILE A 303 -15.25 5.24 17.68
CA ILE A 303 -13.82 5.57 17.78
C ILE A 303 -13.41 5.40 19.24
N GLN A 304 -12.46 4.51 19.53
CA GLN A 304 -11.95 4.33 20.89
C GLN A 304 -10.80 5.30 21.10
N ASP A 305 -11.00 6.29 21.97
CA ASP A 305 -9.95 7.28 22.26
C ASP A 305 -8.97 6.72 23.29
N HIS A 306 -7.78 6.33 22.83
CA HIS A 306 -6.70 5.86 23.69
C HIS A 306 -5.74 6.97 24.14
N ARG A 307 -5.96 8.23 23.76
CA ARG A 307 -5.00 9.33 24.01
C ARG A 307 -4.88 9.76 25.48
N LEU A 308 -5.69 9.19 26.37
CA LEU A 308 -5.71 9.51 27.80
C LEU A 308 -5.32 8.31 28.69
N HIS A 309 -4.88 7.18 28.12
CA HIS A 309 -4.58 5.94 28.84
C HIS A 309 -3.19 5.39 28.55
#